data_AF-A0A165EIS9-F1
#
_entry.id   AF-A0A165EIS9-F1
#
_cell.length_a   1.000
_cell.length_b   1.000
_cell.length_c   1.000
_cell.angle_alpha   90.00
_cell.angle_beta   90.00
_cell.angle_gamma   90.00
#
_symmetry.space_group_name_H-M   'P 1'
#
loop_
_entity.id
_entity.type
_entity.pdbx_description
1 polymer ?
#
loop_
_entity_poly.entity_id
_entity_poly.type
_entity_poly.pdbx_seq_one_letter_code
_entity_poly.pdbx_strand_id
1 'polypeptide(L)'
;MSYAIMGPRGGQTFMRTYRSARTLGPLLYIDGMSAALTSTGSLDSQDILLYGHVTETRQFDEYTRAARLCEWGKSLGLGVEGFVRQNAGFELLWCDWTKGIELVQNSNVTHWLEDLGEPSGGGWPAPPDAPYPPPEGEPPYDTHDGHASLLAVDLLASRSPNSSITVDTTPWNDRGPPDESPYPPGRPGSGFPRRRPPYGGPYYGWNQSPFSAYSSWEWLRSATSVYSGVGEMRVQLAFGSFVTCYGRSGLSLPSLKTSTHRLTNSSLEHSTALQIRNDVADAVAAYSAGELTGIDWRAVTDQIVNHYGRRLPELHALLLNGTDAAPKQTKYLLASLLIPTYVPSQNKTENVDLCTRTFTHGMDHLVAHAPRERKILAAIGTVQREICETLLSLRADIFSPTIRRHGEHAQQVMNLMVRLDWHLWTRCDDECGWGQVCYIPIWPVM
;
A
#
# COMPACT_ATOMS: atom_id res chain seq x y z
N MET A 1 -4.51 -3.37 -14.35
CA MET A 1 -4.93 -4.46 -13.44
C MET A 1 -6.24 -5.08 -13.87
N SER A 2 -7.36 -4.35 -13.91
CA SER A 2 -8.68 -4.91 -14.28
C SER A 2 -8.70 -5.57 -15.66
N TYR A 3 -7.95 -5.04 -16.63
CA TYR A 3 -7.82 -5.67 -17.95
C TYR A 3 -7.10 -7.03 -17.91
N ALA A 4 -6.06 -7.19 -17.09
CA ALA A 4 -5.37 -8.48 -16.92
C ALA A 4 -6.27 -9.55 -16.28
N ILE A 5 -7.26 -9.14 -15.49
CA ILE A 5 -8.24 -10.04 -14.87
C ILE A 5 -9.39 -10.37 -15.83
N MET A 6 -9.85 -9.38 -16.60
CA MET A 6 -11.06 -9.51 -17.43
C MET A 6 -10.79 -9.96 -18.86
N GLY A 7 -9.67 -9.56 -19.47
CA GLY A 7 -9.31 -9.90 -20.85
C GLY A 7 -9.25 -11.40 -21.14
N PRO A 8 -8.70 -12.24 -20.23
CA PRO A 8 -8.68 -13.70 -20.39
C PRO A 8 -10.04 -14.40 -20.19
N ARG A 9 -11.05 -13.74 -19.60
CA ARG A 9 -12.33 -14.39 -19.23
C ARG A 9 -13.27 -14.67 -20.41
N GLY A 10 -12.87 -14.29 -21.63
CA GLY A 10 -13.64 -14.50 -22.85
C GLY A 10 -14.87 -13.59 -23.01
N GLY A 11 -15.39 -13.53 -24.22
CA GLY A 11 -16.49 -12.65 -24.59
C GLY A 11 -16.06 -11.22 -24.90
N GLN A 12 -17.03 -10.36 -25.21
CA GLN A 12 -16.75 -8.94 -25.45
C GLN A 12 -16.29 -8.25 -24.18
N THR A 13 -15.07 -7.72 -24.21
CA THR A 13 -14.46 -6.96 -23.13
C THR A 13 -14.49 -5.48 -23.48
N PHE A 14 -14.93 -4.65 -22.53
CA PHE A 14 -15.03 -3.21 -22.71
C PHE A 14 -14.12 -2.48 -21.73
N MET A 15 -13.34 -1.53 -22.24
CA MET A 15 -12.63 -0.56 -21.43
C MET A 15 -13.46 0.72 -21.34
N ARG A 16 -13.82 1.10 -20.12
CA ARG A 16 -14.62 2.29 -19.85
C ARG A 16 -13.76 3.36 -19.18
N THR A 17 -13.74 4.55 -19.78
CA THR A 17 -13.06 5.72 -19.23
C THR A 17 -14.10 6.64 -18.63
N TYR A 18 -13.91 6.96 -17.36
CA TYR A 18 -14.73 7.92 -16.63
C TYR A 18 -13.89 9.16 -16.31
N ARG A 19 -14.56 10.30 -16.20
CA ARG A 19 -13.97 11.51 -15.60
C ARG A 19 -14.84 11.97 -14.45
N SER A 20 -14.22 12.66 -13.51
CA SER A 20 -14.96 13.35 -12.44
C SER A 20 -15.71 14.54 -13.04
N ALA A 21 -17.00 14.65 -12.74
CA ALA A 21 -17.85 15.77 -13.14
C ALA A 21 -17.74 16.96 -12.15
N ARG A 22 -17.12 16.72 -10.98
CA ARG A 22 -16.83 17.67 -9.92
C ARG A 22 -15.66 17.18 -9.07
N THR A 23 -15.20 17.97 -8.12
CA THR A 23 -14.38 17.44 -7.03
C THR A 23 -15.15 16.34 -6.30
N LEU A 24 -14.55 15.16 -6.21
CA LEU A 24 -15.13 14.04 -5.46
C LEU A 24 -15.04 14.33 -3.96
N GLY A 25 -16.03 13.86 -3.21
CA GLY A 25 -16.09 13.95 -1.76
C GLY A 25 -15.05 13.04 -1.08
N PRO A 26 -15.13 12.88 0.25
CA PRO A 26 -14.17 12.07 0.99
C PRO A 26 -14.02 10.66 0.41
N LEU A 27 -12.78 10.30 0.10
CA LEU A 27 -12.37 8.96 -0.31
C LEU A 27 -11.49 8.37 0.79
N LEU A 28 -11.75 7.13 1.17
CA LEU A 28 -10.93 6.42 2.15
C LEU A 28 -9.85 5.60 1.45
N TYR A 29 -8.58 6.00 1.61
CA TYR A 29 -7.45 5.19 1.16
C TYR A 29 -7.12 4.11 2.20
N ILE A 30 -7.05 2.86 1.77
CA ILE A 30 -6.65 1.73 2.61
C ILE A 30 -5.28 1.26 2.12
N ASP A 31 -4.27 1.47 2.95
CA ASP A 31 -2.88 1.12 2.65
C ASP A 31 -2.60 -0.39 2.83
N GLY A 32 -1.36 -0.83 2.60
CA GLY A 32 -0.90 -2.19 2.87
C GLY A 32 -1.26 -3.19 1.78
N MET A 33 -1.27 -2.73 0.52
CA MET A 33 -1.59 -3.57 -0.65
C MET A 33 -3.02 -4.15 -0.58
N SER A 34 -3.97 -3.35 -0.13
CA SER A 34 -5.37 -3.70 0.12
C SER A 34 -6.21 -4.15 -1.08
N ALA A 35 -5.68 -4.08 -2.30
CA ALA A 35 -6.29 -4.70 -3.49
C ALA A 35 -5.62 -6.02 -3.89
N ALA A 36 -4.62 -6.49 -3.16
CA ALA A 36 -4.05 -7.81 -3.37
C ALA A 36 -4.95 -8.86 -2.69
N LEU A 37 -5.38 -9.88 -3.44
CA LEU A 37 -6.36 -10.86 -2.97
C LEU A 37 -5.66 -12.05 -2.30
N THR A 38 -4.98 -11.82 -1.18
CA THR A 38 -4.18 -12.84 -0.50
C THR A 38 -4.64 -13.06 0.95
N SER A 39 -4.48 -14.29 1.44
CA SER A 39 -4.67 -14.66 2.86
C SER A 39 -3.51 -14.24 3.76
N THR A 40 -2.48 -13.60 3.18
CA THR A 40 -1.21 -13.33 3.85
C THR A 40 -1.18 -11.98 4.57
N GLY A 41 -2.27 -11.20 4.54
CA GLY A 41 -2.45 -10.01 5.38
C GLY A 41 -2.88 -8.74 4.65
N SER A 42 -2.85 -8.73 3.31
CA SER A 42 -3.21 -7.58 2.47
C SER A 42 -4.64 -7.06 2.71
N LEU A 43 -5.55 -7.96 3.07
CA LEU A 43 -6.96 -7.63 3.33
C LEU A 43 -7.28 -7.35 4.80
N ASP A 44 -6.31 -7.51 5.71
CA ASP A 44 -6.54 -7.47 7.16
C ASP A 44 -7.19 -6.14 7.59
N SER A 45 -6.69 -5.00 7.11
CA SER A 45 -7.24 -3.68 7.43
C SER A 45 -8.71 -3.52 7.02
N GLN A 46 -9.09 -4.03 5.84
CA GLN A 46 -10.48 -4.00 5.38
C GLN A 46 -11.37 -4.87 6.25
N ASP A 47 -10.89 -6.07 6.60
CA ASP A 47 -11.64 -7.00 7.42
C ASP A 47 -11.84 -6.47 8.85
N ILE A 48 -10.85 -5.80 9.43
CA ILE A 48 -11.01 -5.11 10.71
C ILE A 48 -12.09 -4.03 10.63
N LEU A 49 -12.09 -3.20 9.58
CA LEU A 49 -13.11 -2.15 9.41
C LEU A 49 -14.53 -2.70 9.22
N LEU A 50 -14.65 -3.84 8.52
CA LEU A 50 -15.94 -4.45 8.17
C LEU A 50 -16.49 -5.37 9.26
N TYR A 51 -15.64 -6.15 9.92
CA TYR A 51 -16.02 -7.28 10.76
C TYR A 51 -15.44 -7.20 12.18
N GLY A 52 -14.49 -6.30 12.43
CA GLY A 52 -13.77 -6.22 13.71
C GLY A 52 -12.82 -7.39 13.97
N HIS A 53 -12.57 -8.23 12.96
CA HIS A 53 -11.63 -9.35 12.97
C HIS A 53 -11.26 -9.74 11.53
N VAL A 54 -10.11 -10.41 11.34
CA VAL A 54 -9.64 -10.88 10.04
C VAL A 54 -10.42 -12.13 9.58
N THR A 55 -10.82 -12.18 8.31
CA THR A 55 -11.59 -13.28 7.69
C THR A 55 -10.82 -13.94 6.54
N GLU A 56 -9.99 -14.94 6.86
CA GLU A 56 -9.06 -15.55 5.88
C GLU A 56 -9.73 -16.34 4.75
N THR A 57 -11.03 -16.66 4.85
CA THR A 57 -11.74 -17.49 3.86
C THR A 57 -12.43 -16.69 2.74
N ARG A 58 -12.37 -15.35 2.76
CA ARG A 58 -13.15 -14.48 1.85
C ARG A 58 -12.30 -13.63 0.91
N GLN A 59 -11.04 -14.01 0.68
CA GLN A 59 -10.10 -13.20 -0.09
C GLN A 59 -10.55 -12.88 -1.53
N PHE A 60 -11.36 -13.74 -2.16
CA PHE A 60 -11.86 -13.55 -3.52
C PHE A 60 -13.27 -12.94 -3.62
N ASP A 61 -13.93 -12.66 -2.49
CA ASP A 61 -15.30 -12.13 -2.45
C ASP A 61 -15.36 -10.59 -2.55
N GLU A 62 -14.69 -10.06 -3.57
CA GLU A 62 -14.47 -8.62 -3.75
C GLU A 62 -15.75 -7.81 -3.96
N TYR A 63 -16.76 -8.37 -4.64
CA TYR A 63 -18.03 -7.68 -4.86
C TYR A 63 -18.81 -7.49 -3.56
N THR A 64 -18.83 -8.53 -2.70
CA THR A 64 -19.48 -8.42 -1.38
C THR A 64 -18.71 -7.47 -0.49
N ARG A 65 -17.36 -7.52 -0.51
CA ARG A 65 -16.50 -6.57 0.19
C ARG A 65 -16.77 -5.14 -0.24
N ALA A 66 -16.86 -4.88 -1.53
CA ALA A 66 -17.18 -3.58 -2.08
C ALA A 66 -18.55 -3.06 -1.61
N ALA A 67 -19.57 -3.91 -1.67
CA ALA A 67 -20.90 -3.56 -1.18
C ALA A 67 -20.87 -3.20 0.32
N ARG A 68 -20.22 -4.02 1.15
CA ARG A 68 -20.11 -3.79 2.60
C ARG A 68 -19.28 -2.56 2.94
N LEU A 69 -18.19 -2.28 2.21
CA LEU A 69 -17.41 -1.04 2.37
C LEU A 69 -18.28 0.18 2.08
N CYS A 70 -19.05 0.15 1.00
CA CYS A 70 -19.97 1.24 0.67
C CYS A 70 -21.11 1.41 1.68
N GLU A 71 -21.68 0.31 2.19
CA GLU A 71 -22.65 0.36 3.29
C GLU A 71 -22.04 0.95 4.56
N TRP A 72 -20.82 0.53 4.91
CA TRP A 72 -20.11 1.06 6.05
C TRP A 72 -19.80 2.56 5.90
N GLY A 73 -19.20 2.97 4.77
CA GLY A 73 -18.91 4.37 4.47
C GLY A 73 -20.16 5.24 4.51
N LYS A 74 -21.30 4.75 4.00
CA LYS A 74 -22.59 5.43 4.12
C LYS A 74 -23.07 5.53 5.56
N SER A 75 -22.91 4.48 6.37
CA SER A 75 -23.35 4.46 7.77
C SER A 75 -22.59 5.43 8.67
N LEU A 76 -21.40 5.89 8.26
CA LEU A 76 -20.70 6.99 8.94
C LEU A 76 -21.47 8.31 8.86
N GLY A 77 -22.31 8.51 7.83
CA GLY A 77 -23.06 9.77 7.66
C GLY A 77 -22.19 10.98 7.27
N LEU A 78 -20.94 10.75 6.86
CA LEU A 78 -19.93 11.79 6.60
C LEU A 78 -19.64 12.01 5.10
N GLY A 79 -20.46 11.44 4.23
CA GLY A 79 -20.36 11.66 2.78
C GLY A 79 -19.22 10.92 2.09
N VAL A 80 -18.72 9.81 2.65
CA VAL A 80 -17.72 8.95 1.98
C VAL A 80 -18.29 8.41 0.67
N GLU A 81 -17.63 8.69 -0.45
CA GLU A 81 -18.13 8.35 -1.78
C GLU A 81 -17.47 7.08 -2.38
N GLY A 82 -16.35 6.66 -1.79
CA GLY A 82 -15.61 5.50 -2.27
C GLY A 82 -14.31 5.24 -1.50
N PHE A 83 -13.56 4.25 -1.99
CA PHE A 83 -12.35 3.74 -1.36
C PHE A 83 -11.24 3.63 -2.38
N VAL A 84 -10.02 4.01 -2.00
CA VAL A 84 -8.82 3.79 -2.81
C VAL A 84 -8.04 2.64 -2.19
N ARG A 85 -7.58 1.72 -3.02
CA ARG A 85 -6.82 0.53 -2.60
C ARG A 85 -5.62 0.35 -3.50
N GLN A 86 -4.59 -0.32 -3.01
CA GLN A 86 -3.35 -0.52 -3.75
C GLN A 86 -3.08 -2.00 -4.01
N ASN A 87 -2.61 -2.33 -5.21
CA ASN A 87 -1.84 -3.52 -5.52
C ASN A 87 -0.63 -3.02 -6.36
N ALA A 88 -0.25 -3.57 -7.51
CA ALA A 88 0.83 -2.97 -8.31
C ALA A 88 0.45 -1.57 -8.87
N GLY A 89 -0.84 -1.22 -8.87
CA GLY A 89 -1.34 0.13 -9.08
C GLY A 89 -2.50 0.44 -8.13
N PHE A 90 -3.08 1.63 -8.25
CA PHE A 90 -4.23 2.04 -7.42
C PHE A 90 -5.56 1.68 -8.08
N GLU A 91 -6.51 1.22 -7.27
CA GLU A 91 -7.89 0.96 -7.65
C GLU A 91 -8.81 1.93 -6.90
N LEU A 92 -9.75 2.55 -7.64
CA LEU A 92 -10.85 3.30 -7.04
C LEU A 92 -12.11 2.44 -7.03
N LEU A 93 -12.56 2.11 -5.83
CA LEU A 93 -13.85 1.49 -5.56
C LEU A 93 -14.88 2.59 -5.34
N TRP A 94 -15.70 2.82 -6.36
CA TRP A 94 -16.72 3.87 -6.35
C TRP A 94 -18.10 3.32 -5.99
N CYS A 95 -18.77 3.94 -5.01
CA CYS A 95 -20.01 3.38 -4.44
C CYS A 95 -21.27 3.66 -5.26
N ASP A 96 -21.34 4.78 -5.99
CA ASP A 96 -22.53 5.16 -6.77
C ASP A 96 -22.14 5.78 -8.11
N TRP A 97 -22.07 4.95 -9.15
CA TRP A 97 -21.67 5.36 -10.50
C TRP A 97 -22.63 6.34 -11.20
N THR A 98 -23.75 6.70 -10.56
CA THR A 98 -24.66 7.73 -11.05
C THR A 98 -24.33 9.13 -10.51
N LYS A 99 -23.35 9.24 -9.61
CA LYS A 99 -22.99 10.48 -8.93
C LYS A 99 -21.51 10.79 -9.11
N GLY A 100 -21.20 12.08 -9.28
CA GLY A 100 -19.83 12.61 -9.22
C GLY A 100 -18.93 12.27 -10.41
N ILE A 101 -19.27 11.24 -11.20
CA ILE A 101 -18.51 10.80 -12.36
C ILE A 101 -19.40 10.70 -13.61
N GLU A 102 -18.80 10.82 -14.78
CA GLU A 102 -19.46 10.63 -16.07
C GLU A 102 -18.65 9.71 -16.98
N LEU A 103 -19.35 8.89 -17.76
CA LEU A 103 -18.75 8.02 -18.76
C LEU A 103 -18.32 8.87 -19.97
N VAL A 104 -17.03 8.86 -20.26
CA VAL A 104 -16.45 9.61 -21.39
C VAL A 104 -16.23 8.70 -22.59
N GLN A 105 -15.87 7.45 -22.34
CA GLN A 105 -15.54 6.50 -23.40
C GLN A 105 -15.91 5.07 -23.00
N ASN A 106 -16.42 4.31 -23.96
CA ASN A 106 -16.71 2.88 -23.81
C ASN A 106 -16.21 2.14 -25.06
N SER A 107 -14.98 1.63 -24.99
CA SER A 107 -14.28 0.99 -26.11
C SER A 107 -14.36 -0.53 -26.01
N ASN A 108 -14.77 -1.20 -27.09
CA ASN A 108 -14.71 -2.67 -27.18
C ASN A 108 -13.27 -3.11 -27.51
N VAL A 109 -12.55 -3.62 -26.52
CA VAL A 109 -11.14 -4.05 -26.71
C VAL A 109 -11.03 -5.45 -27.29
N THR A 110 -12.15 -6.16 -27.48
CA THR A 110 -12.18 -7.43 -28.22
C THR A 110 -12.23 -7.20 -29.73
N HIS A 111 -12.68 -6.03 -30.22
CA HIS A 111 -12.79 -5.71 -31.65
C HIS A 111 -11.47 -5.89 -32.40
N TRP A 112 -10.35 -5.63 -31.75
CA TRP A 112 -9.02 -5.78 -32.33
C TRP A 112 -8.69 -7.19 -32.81
N LEU A 113 -9.46 -8.23 -32.43
CA LEU A 113 -9.34 -9.57 -33.03
C LEU A 113 -9.55 -9.53 -34.54
N GLU A 114 -10.57 -8.79 -34.99
CA GLU A 114 -10.94 -8.71 -36.41
C GLU A 114 -9.93 -7.86 -37.19
N ASP A 115 -9.50 -6.73 -36.61
CA ASP A 115 -8.54 -5.80 -37.22
C ASP A 115 -7.15 -6.43 -37.40
N LEU A 116 -6.74 -7.31 -36.49
CA LEU A 116 -5.44 -8.00 -36.56
C LEU A 116 -5.46 -9.19 -37.52
N GLY A 117 -6.63 -9.58 -38.05
CA GLY A 117 -6.75 -10.64 -39.06
C GLY A 117 -6.39 -12.05 -38.57
N GLU A 118 -6.28 -12.24 -37.26
CA GLU A 118 -5.80 -13.49 -36.65
C GLU A 118 -6.96 -14.45 -36.32
N PRO A 119 -6.80 -15.77 -36.55
CA PRO A 119 -7.83 -16.74 -36.22
C PRO A 119 -8.12 -16.71 -34.72
N SER A 120 -9.40 -16.58 -34.38
CA SER A 120 -9.88 -16.75 -33.02
C SER A 120 -9.40 -18.10 -32.48
N GLY A 121 -8.59 -18.10 -31.42
CA GLY A 121 -8.12 -19.32 -30.75
C GLY A 121 -6.65 -19.70 -30.98
N GLY A 122 -5.90 -18.99 -31.80
CA GLY A 122 -4.43 -19.09 -31.80
C GLY A 122 -3.87 -18.41 -30.55
N GLY A 123 -3.17 -19.15 -29.70
CA GLY A 123 -2.41 -18.53 -28.60
C GLY A 123 -1.45 -17.50 -29.18
N TRP A 124 -1.56 -16.24 -28.73
CA TRP A 124 -0.66 -15.18 -29.17
C TRP A 124 0.78 -15.56 -28.80
N PRO A 125 1.76 -15.28 -29.67
CA PRO A 125 3.16 -15.47 -29.31
C PRO A 125 3.42 -14.70 -28.02
N ALA A 126 4.00 -15.38 -27.03
CA ALA A 126 4.45 -14.73 -25.81
C ALA A 126 5.42 -13.60 -26.21
N PRO A 127 5.50 -12.51 -25.42
CA PRO A 127 6.52 -11.49 -25.63
C PRO A 127 7.89 -12.16 -25.82
N PRO A 128 8.76 -11.65 -26.72
CA PRO A 128 10.05 -12.26 -27.05
C PRO A 128 10.93 -12.60 -25.83
N ASP A 129 10.69 -11.92 -24.71
CA ASP A 129 11.44 -12.02 -23.45
C ASP A 129 10.53 -12.27 -22.22
N ALA A 130 9.38 -12.94 -22.38
CA ALA A 130 8.59 -13.36 -21.22
C ALA A 130 9.50 -14.16 -20.26
N PRO A 131 9.61 -13.81 -18.96
CA PRO A 131 10.57 -14.43 -18.05
C PRO A 131 10.37 -15.93 -17.81
N TYR A 132 9.36 -16.54 -18.42
CA TYR A 132 9.11 -17.97 -18.38
C TYR A 132 8.57 -18.47 -19.73
N PRO A 133 9.39 -19.13 -20.58
CA PRO A 133 8.85 -20.18 -21.41
C PRO A 133 8.40 -21.34 -20.48
N PRO A 134 7.24 -21.98 -20.71
CA PRO A 134 6.95 -23.24 -20.03
C PRO A 134 8.08 -24.23 -20.34
N PRO A 135 8.58 -24.99 -19.36
CA PRO A 135 9.60 -26.00 -19.63
C PRO A 135 9.09 -26.98 -20.68
N GLU A 136 9.85 -27.15 -21.76
CA GLU A 136 9.51 -28.09 -22.83
C GLU A 136 9.54 -29.52 -22.27
N GLY A 137 8.37 -30.19 -22.26
CA GLY A 137 8.31 -31.64 -22.04
C GLY A 137 7.29 -32.17 -21.03
N GLU A 138 6.47 -31.35 -20.38
CA GLU A 138 5.40 -31.87 -19.52
C GLU A 138 4.11 -32.20 -20.29
N PRO A 139 3.44 -33.32 -19.97
CA PRO A 139 2.17 -33.67 -20.59
C PRO A 139 1.10 -32.62 -20.25
N PRO A 140 0.04 -32.47 -21.07
CA PRO A 140 -0.99 -31.48 -20.85
C PRO A 140 -1.59 -31.61 -19.45
N TYR A 141 -1.45 -30.55 -18.65
CA TYR A 141 -2.02 -30.42 -17.31
C TYR A 141 -3.52 -30.75 -17.33
N ASP A 142 -3.95 -31.63 -16.43
CA ASP A 142 -5.35 -31.98 -16.22
C ASP A 142 -6.11 -30.74 -15.71
N THR A 143 -7.07 -30.26 -16.48
CA THR A 143 -7.71 -28.94 -16.35
C THR A 143 -8.84 -28.88 -15.31
N HIS A 144 -8.76 -29.61 -14.21
CA HIS A 144 -9.71 -29.47 -13.10
C HIS A 144 -9.29 -28.47 -12.02
N ASP A 145 -8.04 -28.03 -12.04
CA ASP A 145 -7.50 -27.03 -11.12
C ASP A 145 -6.88 -25.87 -11.91
N GLY A 146 -7.74 -25.02 -12.48
CA GLY A 146 -7.35 -23.78 -13.15
C GLY A 146 -6.89 -22.70 -12.17
N HIS A 147 -5.83 -22.98 -11.42
CA HIS A 147 -5.04 -21.97 -10.73
C HIS A 147 -4.29 -21.17 -11.78
N ALA A 148 -4.81 -19.98 -12.10
CA ALA A 148 -3.94 -18.95 -12.63
C ALA A 148 -2.84 -18.71 -11.57
N SER A 149 -1.61 -19.09 -11.91
CA SER A 149 -0.41 -18.73 -11.17
C SER A 149 -0.31 -17.20 -11.06
N LEU A 150 -0.98 -16.67 -10.05
CA LEU A 150 -0.52 -15.57 -9.23
C LEU A 150 -0.13 -16.23 -7.90
N LEU A 151 1.07 -16.83 -7.92
CA LEU A 151 1.82 -17.44 -6.81
C LEU A 151 0.96 -17.99 -5.65
N ALA A 152 0.57 -19.25 -5.79
CA ALA A 152 0.13 -20.08 -4.66
C ALA A 152 1.33 -20.42 -3.76
N VAL A 153 1.17 -20.22 -2.45
CA VAL A 153 1.99 -20.88 -1.42
C VAL A 153 1.07 -21.89 -0.71
N ASP A 154 1.20 -23.16 -1.07
CA ASP A 154 0.77 -24.33 -0.30
C ASP A 154 1.71 -24.49 0.92
N LEU A 155 1.41 -25.01 2.12
CA LEU A 155 0.54 -26.09 2.66
C LEU A 155 0.77 -26.03 4.20
N LEU A 156 -0.16 -26.18 5.17
CA LEU A 156 -0.86 -27.39 5.68
C LEU A 156 -1.74 -27.01 6.89
N ALA A 157 -2.92 -27.63 6.99
CA ALA A 157 -3.84 -27.56 8.12
C ALA A 157 -3.71 -28.77 9.06
N SER A 158 -4.01 -28.59 10.37
CA SER A 158 -4.50 -29.71 11.20
C SER A 158 -5.39 -29.27 12.39
N ARG A 159 -6.70 -29.50 12.19
CA ARG A 159 -7.77 -30.03 13.09
C ARG A 159 -8.06 -29.47 14.51
N SER A 160 -9.37 -29.20 14.66
CA SER A 160 -10.30 -28.98 15.82
C SER A 160 -10.38 -30.19 16.82
N PRO A 161 -11.20 -30.27 17.92
CA PRO A 161 -12.34 -29.42 18.36
C PRO A 161 -12.69 -29.24 19.89
N ASN A 162 -13.73 -28.42 20.16
CA ASN A 162 -14.71 -28.39 21.29
C ASN A 162 -14.27 -27.91 22.70
N SER A 163 -15.03 -27.23 23.57
CA SER A 163 -16.47 -26.88 23.70
C SER A 163 -16.74 -25.75 24.74
N SER A 164 -17.76 -24.91 24.46
CA SER A 164 -18.78 -24.23 25.31
C SER A 164 -18.49 -23.63 26.71
N ILE A 165 -18.89 -22.35 26.90
CA ILE A 165 -19.91 -21.83 27.87
C ILE A 165 -20.21 -20.34 27.52
N THR A 166 -21.47 -19.91 27.65
CA THR A 166 -22.12 -18.71 27.07
C THR A 166 -22.33 -17.53 28.03
N VAL A 167 -22.22 -16.27 27.53
CA VAL A 167 -23.05 -15.08 27.88
C VAL A 167 -23.10 -14.09 26.67
N ASP A 168 -24.24 -13.42 26.47
CA ASP A 168 -24.78 -12.74 25.26
C ASP A 168 -24.40 -11.23 25.07
N THR A 169 -24.00 -10.83 23.84
CA THR A 169 -23.71 -9.44 23.34
C THR A 169 -23.83 -9.28 21.79
N THR A 170 -24.98 -9.64 21.20
CA THR A 170 -25.26 -9.74 19.74
C THR A 170 -24.54 -8.77 18.74
N PRO A 171 -23.68 -9.32 17.86
CA PRO A 171 -23.26 -8.76 16.56
C PRO A 171 -24.26 -9.06 15.41
N TRP A 172 -24.10 -8.38 14.26
CA TRP A 172 -24.92 -8.44 13.02
C TRP A 172 -25.05 -9.81 12.31
N ASN A 173 -25.04 -10.92 13.04
CA ASN A 173 -25.33 -12.25 12.50
C ASN A 173 -26.83 -12.61 12.48
N ASP A 174 -27.71 -11.78 13.06
CA ASP A 174 -29.17 -12.06 13.12
C ASP A 174 -29.98 -11.49 11.94
N ARG A 175 -29.31 -11.10 10.85
CA ARG A 175 -29.96 -11.19 9.54
C ARG A 175 -29.45 -12.47 8.91
N GLY A 176 -30.21 -13.55 9.11
CA GLY A 176 -30.06 -14.76 8.31
C GLY A 176 -29.99 -14.40 6.82
N PRO A 177 -29.43 -15.27 5.97
CA PRO A 177 -29.55 -15.09 4.53
C PRO A 177 -31.03 -14.80 4.21
N PRO A 178 -31.35 -13.80 3.37
CA PRO A 178 -32.73 -13.66 2.92
C PRO A 178 -33.13 -15.02 2.36
N ASP A 179 -34.21 -15.55 2.93
CA ASP A 179 -34.88 -16.77 2.55
C ASP A 179 -34.90 -16.91 1.02
N GLU A 180 -34.58 -18.10 0.52
CA GLU A 180 -34.86 -18.46 -0.87
C GLU A 180 -36.38 -18.34 -1.07
N SER A 181 -36.84 -17.17 -1.53
CA SER A 181 -38.24 -16.95 -1.87
C SER A 181 -38.38 -16.64 -3.36
N PRO A 182 -39.33 -17.30 -4.06
CA PRO A 182 -39.42 -17.29 -5.51
C PRO A 182 -39.99 -15.94 -5.96
N TYR A 183 -39.19 -15.11 -6.63
CA TYR A 183 -39.73 -13.86 -7.16
C TYR A 183 -40.70 -14.15 -8.33
N PRO A 184 -41.93 -13.60 -8.30
CA PRO A 184 -42.92 -13.71 -9.37
C PRO A 184 -42.50 -12.88 -10.60
N PRO A 185 -43.11 -13.11 -11.79
CA PRO A 185 -42.61 -12.54 -13.02
C PRO A 185 -42.88 -11.03 -13.12
N GLY A 186 -41.80 -10.27 -13.30
CA GLY A 186 -41.69 -9.11 -14.19
C GLY A 186 -42.40 -7.79 -13.81
N ARG A 187 -41.62 -6.72 -13.65
CA ARG A 187 -41.90 -5.40 -14.26
C ARG A 187 -40.60 -4.69 -14.67
N PRO A 188 -40.61 -3.91 -15.77
CA PRO A 188 -39.40 -3.41 -16.42
C PRO A 188 -38.97 -2.04 -15.87
N GLY A 189 -37.66 -1.84 -15.68
CA GLY A 189 -37.06 -0.51 -15.50
C GLY A 189 -36.15 -0.36 -14.27
N SER A 190 -34.86 -0.69 -14.43
CA SER A 190 -33.72 0.01 -13.83
C SER A 190 -32.43 -0.70 -14.29
N GLY A 191 -31.69 -0.03 -15.17
CA GLY A 191 -30.55 -0.59 -15.89
C GLY A 191 -29.28 -0.70 -15.05
N PHE A 192 -29.21 -1.69 -14.16
CA PHE A 192 -27.93 -2.26 -13.72
C PHE A 192 -27.80 -3.67 -14.30
N PRO A 193 -26.65 -4.06 -14.88
CA PRO A 193 -26.37 -5.46 -15.09
C PRO A 193 -26.15 -6.11 -13.72
N ARG A 194 -27.22 -6.67 -13.13
CA ARG A 194 -27.17 -7.50 -11.91
C ARG A 194 -26.50 -8.87 -12.14
N ARG A 195 -25.65 -8.99 -13.15
CA ARG A 195 -24.92 -10.23 -13.42
C ARG A 195 -23.50 -10.05 -12.89
N ARG A 196 -23.17 -10.80 -11.83
CA ARG A 196 -21.78 -11.23 -11.62
C ARG A 196 -21.28 -11.71 -13.01
N PRO A 197 -20.15 -11.23 -13.54
CA PRO A 197 -19.57 -11.90 -14.69
C PRO A 197 -19.40 -13.37 -14.29
N PRO A 198 -19.83 -14.34 -15.12
CA PRO A 198 -19.80 -15.74 -14.74
C PRO A 198 -18.37 -16.11 -14.33
N TYR A 199 -18.16 -16.39 -13.04
CA TYR A 199 -17.01 -17.14 -12.59
C TYR A 199 -17.29 -18.59 -13.00
N GLY A 200 -16.87 -19.00 -14.19
CA GLY A 200 -17.08 -20.39 -14.62
C GLY A 200 -17.16 -20.66 -16.13
N GLY A 201 -16.68 -19.76 -16.99
CA GLY A 201 -16.39 -20.16 -18.38
C GLY A 201 -15.00 -20.82 -18.43
N PRO A 202 -14.77 -21.84 -19.27
CA PRO A 202 -13.42 -22.35 -19.49
C PRO A 202 -12.51 -21.19 -19.88
N TYR A 203 -11.34 -21.08 -19.23
CA TYR A 203 -10.28 -20.09 -19.50
C TYR A 203 -9.73 -20.14 -20.94
N TYR A 204 -10.30 -20.98 -21.80
CA TYR A 204 -10.01 -21.14 -23.22
C TYR A 204 -11.30 -21.00 -24.04
N GLY A 205 -11.91 -19.81 -23.95
CA GLY A 205 -13.05 -19.45 -24.80
C GLY A 205 -12.59 -18.82 -26.12
N TRP A 206 -13.15 -19.30 -27.23
CA TRP A 206 -13.18 -18.58 -28.51
C TRP A 206 -13.78 -17.19 -28.24
N ASN A 207 -13.01 -16.10 -28.41
CA ASN A 207 -13.32 -14.68 -28.10
C ASN A 207 -12.66 -14.07 -26.84
N GLN A 208 -11.42 -14.42 -26.49
CA GLN A 208 -10.64 -13.56 -25.58
C GLN A 208 -10.17 -12.28 -26.30
N SER A 209 -9.94 -11.21 -25.56
CA SER A 209 -9.30 -10.02 -26.14
C SER A 209 -7.89 -10.36 -26.64
N PRO A 210 -7.42 -9.85 -27.79
CA PRO A 210 -6.15 -10.27 -28.38
C PRO A 210 -4.95 -9.90 -27.52
N PHE A 211 -5.09 -8.90 -26.64
CA PHE A 211 -4.01 -8.51 -25.74
C PHE A 211 -4.01 -9.28 -24.42
N SER A 212 -4.82 -10.36 -24.27
CA SER A 212 -4.89 -11.13 -23.02
C SER A 212 -3.52 -11.75 -22.67
N ALA A 213 -2.81 -12.29 -23.64
CA ALA A 213 -1.47 -12.89 -23.47
C ALA A 213 -0.40 -11.88 -23.00
N TYR A 214 -0.57 -10.61 -23.35
CA TYR A 214 0.34 -9.51 -22.96
C TYR A 214 -0.12 -8.81 -21.68
N SER A 215 -1.32 -9.12 -21.19
CA SER A 215 -2.00 -8.30 -20.19
C SER A 215 -1.28 -8.26 -18.84
N SER A 216 -0.63 -9.35 -18.42
CA SER A 216 0.20 -9.39 -17.21
C SER A 216 1.48 -8.56 -17.34
N TRP A 217 2.13 -8.62 -18.51
CA TRP A 217 3.32 -7.83 -18.78
C TRP A 217 3.01 -6.33 -18.87
N GLU A 218 1.96 -5.96 -19.61
CA GLU A 218 1.53 -4.57 -19.72
C GLU A 218 0.97 -4.03 -18.40
N TRP A 219 0.39 -4.89 -17.56
CA TRP A 219 0.07 -4.52 -16.18
C TRP A 219 1.32 -4.16 -15.37
N LEU A 220 2.38 -4.96 -15.46
CA LEU A 220 3.64 -4.70 -14.77
C LEU A 220 4.33 -3.43 -15.29
N ARG A 221 4.38 -3.22 -16.61
CA ARG A 221 4.91 -1.98 -17.21
C ARG A 221 4.11 -0.75 -16.80
N SER A 222 2.79 -0.85 -16.78
CA SER A 222 1.93 0.24 -16.33
C SER A 222 2.14 0.56 -14.85
N ALA A 223 2.21 -0.47 -14.00
CA ALA A 223 2.44 -0.33 -12.56
C ALA A 223 3.76 0.37 -12.23
N THR A 224 4.83 -0.02 -12.92
CA THR A 224 6.20 0.45 -12.67
C THR A 224 6.48 1.82 -13.28
N SER A 225 5.72 2.23 -14.30
CA SER A 225 5.87 3.54 -14.96
C SER A 225 5.74 4.75 -14.03
N VAL A 226 5.11 4.58 -12.86
CA VAL A 226 4.88 5.65 -11.88
C VAL A 226 5.82 5.61 -10.67
N TYR A 227 6.71 4.62 -10.57
CA TYR A 227 7.60 4.47 -9.40
C TYR A 227 8.52 5.66 -9.16
N SER A 228 8.99 6.30 -10.24
CA SER A 228 9.96 7.40 -10.17
C SER A 228 9.33 8.79 -10.38
N GLY A 229 8.00 8.90 -10.37
CA GLY A 229 7.27 10.13 -10.64
C GLY A 229 6.77 10.87 -9.38
N VAL A 230 6.13 12.03 -9.58
CA VAL A 230 5.47 12.81 -8.51
C VAL A 230 4.23 12.12 -7.91
N GLY A 231 3.87 10.94 -8.42
CA GLY A 231 2.66 10.19 -8.10
C GLY A 231 1.44 10.65 -8.91
N GLU A 232 0.27 10.15 -8.55
CA GLU A 232 -1.01 10.55 -9.16
C GLU A 232 -1.48 11.90 -8.60
N MET A 233 -1.20 12.99 -9.32
CA MET A 233 -1.51 14.36 -8.89
C MET A 233 -3.01 14.64 -8.72
N ARG A 234 -3.89 13.84 -9.33
CA ARG A 234 -5.35 14.00 -9.20
C ARG A 234 -5.86 13.52 -7.83
N VAL A 235 -5.05 12.79 -7.07
CA VAL A 235 -5.38 12.29 -5.74
C VAL A 235 -4.54 13.03 -4.70
N GLN A 236 -5.21 13.76 -3.82
CA GLN A 236 -4.56 14.49 -2.73
C GLN A 236 -4.86 13.79 -1.41
N LEU A 237 -3.81 13.36 -0.71
CA LEU A 237 -3.94 12.70 0.58
C LEU A 237 -4.06 13.74 1.69
N ALA A 238 -5.06 13.58 2.54
CA ALA A 238 -5.19 14.34 3.78
C ALA A 238 -4.28 13.74 4.86
N PHE A 239 -2.98 14.09 4.83
CA PHE A 239 -1.98 13.50 5.74
C PHE A 239 -2.34 13.69 7.23
N GLY A 240 -3.01 14.78 7.61
CA GLY A 240 -3.47 15.02 8.98
C GLY A 240 -4.61 14.08 9.46
N SER A 241 -5.22 13.32 8.54
CA SER A 241 -6.29 12.34 8.81
C SER A 241 -5.79 10.90 8.78
N PHE A 242 -4.48 10.65 8.83
CA PHE A 242 -3.94 9.29 8.81
C PHE A 242 -4.27 8.54 10.10
N VAL A 243 -4.73 7.31 9.94
CA VAL A 243 -4.97 6.36 11.03
C VAL A 243 -4.00 5.20 10.86
N THR A 244 -3.25 4.89 11.92
CA THR A 244 -2.28 3.79 11.93
C THR A 244 -2.66 2.74 12.96
N CYS A 245 -2.48 1.47 12.58
CA CYS A 245 -2.57 0.33 13.47
C CYS A 245 -1.34 0.23 14.38
N TYR A 246 -0.19 0.76 13.95
CA TYR A 246 1.07 0.68 14.70
C TYR A 246 1.09 1.54 15.97
N GLY A 247 1.85 1.06 16.95
CA GLY A 247 2.00 1.72 18.26
C GLY A 247 0.75 1.62 19.13
N ARG A 248 -0.03 0.54 18.97
CA ARG A 248 -1.18 0.20 19.80
C ARG A 248 -0.86 -1.05 20.63
N SER A 249 -1.60 -1.27 21.71
CA SER A 249 -1.49 -2.50 22.51
C SER A 249 -1.67 -3.73 21.62
N GLY A 250 -0.72 -4.66 21.67
CA GLY A 250 -0.70 -5.87 20.84
C GLY A 250 -0.03 -5.72 19.46
N LEU A 251 0.18 -4.49 18.99
CA LEU A 251 0.79 -4.21 17.69
C LEU A 251 2.15 -3.52 17.86
N SER A 252 3.23 -4.26 17.55
CA SER A 252 4.59 -3.71 17.58
C SER A 252 4.79 -2.64 16.50
N LEU A 253 5.85 -1.84 16.62
CA LEU A 253 6.31 -1.01 15.51
C LEU A 253 6.64 -1.90 14.30
N PRO A 254 6.62 -1.32 13.08
CA PRO A 254 6.94 -2.08 11.88
C PRO A 254 8.29 -2.80 12.00
N SER A 255 8.31 -4.10 11.65
CA SER A 255 9.54 -4.89 11.54
C SER A 255 9.70 -5.46 10.14
N LEU A 256 10.90 -5.93 9.79
CA LEU A 256 11.12 -6.61 8.50
C LEU A 256 10.36 -7.95 8.39
N LYS A 257 9.88 -8.50 9.50
CA LYS A 257 9.16 -9.78 9.51
C LYS A 257 7.69 -9.55 9.17
N THR A 258 7.28 -9.90 7.95
CA THR A 258 5.92 -9.67 7.42
C THR A 258 4.81 -10.22 8.31
N SER A 259 5.04 -11.37 8.96
CA SER A 259 4.06 -11.98 9.88
C SER A 259 3.74 -11.12 11.11
N THR A 260 4.60 -10.17 11.47
CA THR A 260 4.37 -9.25 12.61
C THR A 260 3.40 -8.12 12.29
N HIS A 261 3.05 -7.94 11.02
CA HIS A 261 2.10 -6.91 10.57
C HIS A 261 0.67 -7.43 10.40
N ARG A 262 0.43 -8.72 10.65
CA ARG A 262 -0.91 -9.30 10.60
C ARG A 262 -1.80 -8.69 11.69
N LEU A 263 -3.09 -8.53 11.40
CA LEU A 263 -4.10 -8.03 12.35
C LEU A 263 -5.07 -9.15 12.81
N THR A 264 -4.57 -10.38 12.89
CA THR A 264 -5.34 -11.56 13.32
C THR A 264 -5.80 -11.44 14.78
N ASN A 265 -6.80 -12.23 15.18
CA ASN A 265 -7.31 -12.24 16.56
C ASN A 265 -6.24 -12.59 17.62
N SER A 266 -5.15 -13.26 17.24
CA SER A 266 -4.02 -13.54 18.12
C SER A 266 -3.11 -12.32 18.34
N SER A 267 -3.12 -11.36 17.41
CA SER A 267 -2.30 -10.15 17.44
C SER A 267 -3.09 -8.89 17.78
N LEU A 268 -4.41 -8.91 17.59
CA LEU A 268 -5.29 -7.76 17.80
C LEU A 268 -6.50 -8.10 18.67
N GLU A 269 -6.60 -7.41 19.81
CA GLU A 269 -7.78 -7.46 20.67
C GLU A 269 -8.99 -6.80 19.99
N HIS A 270 -10.19 -7.32 20.26
CA HIS A 270 -11.44 -6.77 19.70
C HIS A 270 -11.68 -5.31 20.10
N SER A 271 -11.29 -4.93 21.32
CA SER A 271 -11.32 -3.54 21.81
C SER A 271 -10.46 -2.62 20.93
N THR A 272 -9.26 -3.05 20.57
CA THR A 272 -8.34 -2.32 19.69
C THR A 272 -8.88 -2.21 18.26
N ALA A 273 -9.50 -3.28 17.74
CA ALA A 273 -10.18 -3.25 16.44
C ALA A 273 -11.31 -2.20 16.40
N LEU A 274 -12.13 -2.12 17.46
CA LEU A 274 -13.17 -1.10 17.59
C LEU A 274 -12.59 0.32 17.69
N GLN A 275 -11.48 0.49 18.41
CA GLN A 275 -10.77 1.78 18.46
C GLN A 275 -10.28 2.22 17.08
N ILE A 276 -9.67 1.33 16.29
CA ILE A 276 -9.24 1.64 14.93
C ILE A 276 -10.43 2.11 14.08
N ARG A 277 -11.57 1.42 14.17
CA ARG A 277 -12.78 1.79 13.42
C ARG A 277 -13.32 3.16 13.83
N ASN A 278 -13.33 3.47 15.12
CA ASN A 278 -13.72 4.79 15.63
C ASN A 278 -12.75 5.87 15.19
N ASP A 279 -11.43 5.62 15.24
CA ASP A 279 -10.41 6.57 14.81
C ASP A 279 -10.56 6.92 13.33
N VAL A 280 -10.96 5.97 12.47
CA VAL A 280 -11.26 6.26 11.06
C VAL A 280 -12.50 7.14 10.93
N ALA A 281 -13.58 6.85 11.67
CA ALA A 281 -14.76 7.71 11.67
C ALA A 281 -14.44 9.14 12.12
N ASP A 282 -13.66 9.28 13.21
CA ASP A 282 -13.22 10.57 13.74
C ASP A 282 -12.29 11.31 12.77
N ALA A 283 -11.43 10.59 12.05
CA ALA A 283 -10.54 11.18 11.04
C ALA A 283 -11.31 11.72 9.83
N VAL A 284 -12.36 11.02 9.39
CA VAL A 284 -13.26 11.50 8.33
C VAL A 284 -14.07 12.70 8.83
N ALA A 285 -14.57 12.66 10.07
CA ALA A 285 -15.37 13.74 10.63
C ALA A 285 -14.57 15.04 10.69
N ALA A 286 -13.34 14.98 11.21
CA ALA A 286 -12.46 16.13 11.29
C ALA A 286 -12.02 16.66 9.93
N TYR A 287 -11.77 15.77 8.96
CA TYR A 287 -11.51 16.19 7.57
C TYR A 287 -12.69 16.97 7.00
N SER A 288 -13.91 16.42 7.12
CA SER A 288 -15.13 17.03 6.61
C SER A 288 -15.49 18.34 7.34
N ALA A 289 -15.13 18.47 8.62
CA ALA A 289 -15.32 19.68 9.41
C ALA A 289 -14.24 20.76 9.21
N GLY A 290 -13.16 20.45 8.47
CA GLY A 290 -12.05 21.38 8.27
C GLY A 290 -11.21 21.60 9.53
N GLU A 291 -11.15 20.62 10.42
CA GLU A 291 -10.45 20.70 11.73
C GLU A 291 -8.96 20.33 11.64
N LEU A 292 -8.42 20.12 10.44
CA LEU A 292 -6.99 19.85 10.25
C LEU A 292 -6.19 21.15 10.36
N THR A 293 -4.95 21.05 10.87
CA THR A 293 -4.07 22.22 11.02
C THR A 293 -3.63 22.86 9.70
N GLY A 294 -3.75 22.12 8.58
CA GLY A 294 -3.26 22.54 7.27
C GLY A 294 -1.74 22.38 7.10
N ILE A 295 -1.04 21.76 8.05
CA ILE A 295 0.38 21.45 7.92
C ILE A 295 0.56 20.44 6.78
N ASP A 296 1.46 20.76 5.85
CA ASP A 296 1.90 19.83 4.82
C ASP A 296 2.91 18.83 5.41
N TRP A 297 2.38 17.80 6.07
CA TRP A 297 3.17 16.75 6.69
C TRP A 297 4.07 16.02 5.69
N ARG A 298 3.66 15.92 4.42
CA ARG A 298 4.49 15.35 3.35
C ARG A 298 5.70 16.24 3.10
N ALA A 299 5.51 17.54 2.96
CA ALA A 299 6.62 18.46 2.77
C ALA A 299 7.61 18.41 3.95
N VAL A 300 7.11 18.29 5.19
CA VAL A 300 7.97 18.12 6.38
C VAL A 300 8.79 16.84 6.28
N THR A 301 8.17 15.70 5.98
CA THR A 301 8.91 14.42 5.86
C THR A 301 9.85 14.43 4.66
N ASP A 302 9.47 15.02 3.54
CA ASP A 302 10.29 15.11 2.33
C ASP A 302 11.55 15.94 2.59
N GLN A 303 11.47 17.02 3.36
CA GLN A 303 12.66 17.80 3.74
C GLN A 303 13.66 16.95 4.54
N ILE A 304 13.18 16.11 5.46
CA ILE A 304 14.01 15.22 6.28
C ILE A 304 14.69 14.17 5.38
N VAL A 305 13.89 13.51 4.55
CA VAL A 305 14.36 12.48 3.62
C VAL A 305 15.37 13.08 2.63
N ASN A 306 15.13 14.29 2.12
CA ASN A 306 16.03 14.97 1.20
C ASN A 306 17.35 15.39 1.87
N HIS A 307 17.32 15.81 3.14
CA HIS A 307 18.51 16.24 3.86
C HIS A 307 19.45 15.07 4.21
N TYR A 308 18.91 13.94 4.67
CA TYR A 308 19.72 12.80 5.12
C TYR A 308 19.84 11.68 4.08
N GLY A 309 18.84 11.50 3.22
CA GLY A 309 18.61 10.25 2.48
C GLY A 309 19.77 9.82 1.59
N ARG A 310 20.33 10.73 0.79
CA ARG A 310 21.49 10.41 -0.06
C ARG A 310 22.82 10.47 0.68
N ARG A 311 22.86 11.22 1.78
CA ARG A 311 24.09 11.49 2.55
C ARG A 311 24.43 10.41 3.57
N LEU A 312 23.45 9.67 4.08
CA LEU A 312 23.69 8.52 4.97
C LEU A 312 24.41 7.36 4.25
N PRO A 313 24.00 6.93 3.04
CA PRO A 313 24.77 5.96 2.25
C PRO A 313 26.17 6.45 1.89
N GLU A 314 26.32 7.74 1.53
CA GLU A 314 27.62 8.36 1.27
C GLU A 314 28.52 8.29 2.51
N LEU A 315 27.98 8.63 3.69
CA LEU A 315 28.69 8.55 4.96
C LEU A 315 29.10 7.11 5.28
N HIS A 316 28.20 6.14 5.08
CA HIS A 316 28.49 4.72 5.25
C HIS A 316 29.65 4.25 4.35
N ALA A 317 29.61 4.59 3.06
CA ALA A 317 30.65 4.21 2.10
C ALA A 317 32.02 4.82 2.45
N LEU A 318 32.05 6.10 2.88
CA LEU A 318 33.28 6.77 3.32
C LEU A 318 33.88 6.12 4.58
N LEU A 319 33.03 5.63 5.49
CA LEU A 319 33.47 4.92 6.70
C LEU A 319 34.00 3.52 6.40
N LEU A 320 33.46 2.82 5.39
CA LEU A 320 33.98 1.52 4.95
C LEU A 320 35.32 1.62 4.20
N ASN A 321 35.47 2.61 3.32
CA ASN A 321 36.63 2.75 2.43
C ASN A 321 37.86 3.41 3.10
N GLY A 322 37.94 3.41 4.43
CA GLY A 322 38.83 4.25 5.25
C GLY A 322 40.34 4.04 5.02
N THR A 323 40.90 4.67 4.00
CA THR A 323 42.33 5.02 3.91
C THR A 323 42.60 6.33 4.66
N ASP A 324 43.86 6.67 4.98
CA ASP A 324 44.22 7.88 5.76
C ASP A 324 43.76 9.23 5.14
N ALA A 325 43.28 9.24 3.89
CA ALA A 325 42.69 10.41 3.23
C ALA A 325 41.15 10.55 3.40
N ALA A 326 40.44 9.45 3.72
CA ALA A 326 39.00 9.44 4.02
C ALA A 326 38.54 10.30 5.24
N PRO A 327 39.35 10.52 6.30
CA PRO A 327 38.89 11.24 7.50
C PRO A 327 38.42 12.68 7.24
N LYS A 328 38.99 13.36 6.24
CA LYS A 328 38.63 14.76 5.94
C LYS A 328 37.24 14.86 5.30
N GLN A 329 36.95 13.99 4.33
CA GLN A 329 35.65 13.94 3.65
C GLN A 329 34.54 13.53 4.62
N THR A 330 34.77 12.49 5.44
CA THR A 330 33.82 12.07 6.49
C THR A 330 33.50 13.20 7.46
N LYS A 331 34.52 13.96 7.91
CA LYS A 331 34.31 15.13 8.80
C LYS A 331 33.47 16.22 8.14
N TYR A 332 33.72 16.54 6.87
CA TYR A 332 32.93 17.54 6.15
C TYR A 332 31.49 17.11 5.94
N LEU A 333 31.27 15.87 5.49
CA LEU A 333 29.93 15.34 5.27
C LEU A 333 29.14 15.33 6.58
N LEU A 334 29.75 14.83 7.67
CA LEU A 334 29.11 14.81 8.98
C LEU A 334 28.81 16.20 9.54
N ALA A 335 29.71 17.17 9.33
CA ALA A 335 29.42 18.56 9.66
C ALA A 335 28.25 19.11 8.83
N SER A 336 28.19 18.81 7.53
CA SER A 336 27.11 19.26 6.64
C SER A 336 25.74 18.68 6.99
N LEU A 337 25.69 17.48 7.58
CA LEU A 337 24.48 16.84 8.08
C LEU A 337 23.94 17.47 9.37
N LEU A 338 24.82 18.15 10.12
CA LEU A 338 24.53 18.76 11.42
C LEU A 338 24.47 20.30 11.38
N ILE A 339 24.64 20.92 10.21
CA ILE A 339 24.46 22.37 10.05
C ILE A 339 23.00 22.63 9.65
N PRO A 340 22.29 23.60 10.25
CA PRO A 340 22.73 24.54 11.30
C PRO A 340 22.47 24.04 12.74
N THR A 341 22.24 22.75 12.93
CA THR A 341 21.68 22.16 14.15
C THR A 341 22.69 21.78 15.23
N TYR A 342 23.94 22.24 15.11
CA TYR A 342 25.01 21.98 16.06
C TYR A 342 25.67 23.26 16.55
N VAL A 343 25.70 23.44 17.86
CA VAL A 343 26.33 24.56 18.56
C VAL A 343 27.50 24.03 19.40
N PRO A 344 28.76 24.42 19.12
CA PRO A 344 29.93 23.90 19.83
C PRO A 344 29.94 24.14 21.35
N SER A 345 29.29 25.21 21.82
CA SER A 345 29.22 25.53 23.25
C SER A 345 28.15 24.73 24.01
N GLN A 346 27.27 24.02 23.30
CA GLN A 346 26.20 23.21 23.89
C GLN A 346 26.69 21.78 24.16
N ASN A 347 26.10 21.13 25.16
CA ASN A 347 26.37 19.73 25.46
C ASN A 347 25.69 18.79 24.43
N LYS A 348 25.94 17.47 24.51
CA LYS A 348 25.39 16.49 23.57
C LYS A 348 23.86 16.50 23.58
N THR A 349 23.23 16.52 24.76
CA THR A 349 21.77 16.48 24.92
C THR A 349 21.10 17.71 24.31
N GLU A 350 21.65 18.91 24.57
CA GLU A 350 21.15 20.16 23.99
C GLU A 350 21.23 20.16 22.47
N ASN A 351 22.34 19.68 21.90
CA ASN A 351 22.50 19.54 20.46
C ASN A 351 21.54 18.48 19.86
N VAL A 352 21.30 17.38 20.57
CA VAL A 352 20.30 16.37 20.15
C VAL A 352 18.92 16.98 20.11
N ASP A 353 18.52 17.73 21.15
CA ASP A 353 17.20 18.36 21.20
C ASP A 353 17.03 19.45 20.12
N LEU A 354 18.06 20.27 19.87
CA LEU A 354 18.07 21.25 18.79
C LEU A 354 17.92 20.58 17.41
N CYS A 355 18.74 19.57 17.14
CA CYS A 355 18.68 18.79 15.91
C CYS A 355 17.31 18.12 15.72
N THR A 356 16.77 17.51 16.78
CA THR A 356 15.49 16.80 16.75
C THR A 356 14.33 17.72 16.33
N ARG A 357 14.32 18.97 16.81
CA ARG A 357 13.21 19.91 16.58
C ARG A 357 13.37 20.78 15.34
N THR A 358 14.49 20.68 14.61
CA THR A 358 14.81 21.63 13.54
C THR A 358 13.74 21.69 12.44
N PHE A 359 13.17 20.55 12.05
CA PHE A 359 12.15 20.49 11.00
C PHE A 359 10.71 20.71 11.49
N THR A 360 10.52 20.76 12.81
CA THR A 360 9.18 20.82 13.43
C THR A 360 9.03 21.96 14.44
N HIS A 361 10.01 22.87 14.47
CA HIS A 361 10.08 23.95 15.44
C HIS A 361 8.81 24.81 15.40
N GLY A 362 8.16 24.99 16.55
CA GLY A 362 6.95 25.81 16.69
C GLY A 362 5.65 25.12 16.27
N MET A 363 5.69 23.86 15.80
CA MET A 363 4.48 23.13 15.41
C MET A 363 3.66 22.64 16.61
N ASP A 364 4.25 22.52 17.81
CA ASP A 364 3.59 22.01 19.02
C ASP A 364 2.27 22.73 19.34
N HIS A 365 2.26 24.06 19.19
CA HIS A 365 1.08 24.88 19.44
C HIS A 365 0.01 24.72 18.35
N LEU A 366 0.42 24.50 17.10
CA LEU A 366 -0.50 24.32 15.97
C LEU A 366 -1.28 23.01 16.14
N VAL A 367 -0.59 21.94 16.54
CA VAL A 367 -1.21 20.62 16.70
C VAL A 367 -1.90 20.42 18.05
N ALA A 368 -1.87 21.40 18.96
CA ALA A 368 -2.43 21.26 20.31
C ALA A 368 -3.91 20.82 20.30
N HIS A 369 -4.68 21.33 19.32
CA HIS A 369 -6.10 21.02 19.13
C HIS A 369 -6.36 19.85 18.17
N ALA A 370 -5.30 19.24 17.61
CA ALA A 370 -5.38 18.16 16.62
C ALA A 370 -4.67 16.89 17.13
N PRO A 371 -5.33 16.04 17.94
CA PRO A 371 -4.75 14.84 18.54
C PRO A 371 -4.06 13.89 17.56
N ARG A 372 -4.61 13.73 16.35
CA ARG A 372 -4.04 12.88 15.29
C ARG A 372 -2.72 13.44 14.78
N GLU A 373 -2.68 14.73 14.51
CA GLU A 373 -1.48 15.42 14.01
C GLU A 373 -0.38 15.50 15.08
N ARG A 374 -0.74 15.52 16.38
CA ARG A 374 0.25 15.30 17.47
C ARG A 374 0.95 13.95 17.37
N LYS A 375 0.25 12.88 16.97
CA LYS A 375 0.87 11.57 16.76
C LYS A 375 1.87 11.61 15.59
N ILE A 376 1.55 12.32 14.51
CA ILE A 376 2.45 12.53 13.37
C ILE A 376 3.70 13.30 13.82
N LEU A 377 3.52 14.42 14.52
CA LEU A 377 4.61 15.23 15.08
C LEU A 377 5.53 14.40 16.00
N ALA A 378 4.95 13.60 16.89
CA ALA A 378 5.70 12.73 17.79
C ALA A 378 6.49 11.64 17.03
N ALA A 379 5.91 11.05 15.99
CA ALA A 379 6.59 10.07 15.14
C ALA A 379 7.79 10.71 14.40
N ILE A 380 7.61 11.89 13.81
CA ILE A 380 8.71 12.64 13.17
C ILE A 380 9.81 12.97 14.18
N GLY A 381 9.45 13.46 15.36
CA GLY A 381 10.40 13.76 16.43
C GLY A 381 11.18 12.52 16.91
N THR A 382 10.54 11.35 16.92
CA THR A 382 11.19 10.09 17.30
C THR A 382 12.24 9.68 16.27
N VAL A 383 11.89 9.70 14.98
CA VAL A 383 12.82 9.39 13.88
C VAL A 383 13.98 10.38 13.84
N GLN A 384 13.68 11.68 13.98
CA GLN A 384 14.71 12.72 14.01
C GLN A 384 15.67 12.56 15.18
N ARG A 385 15.16 12.25 16.38
CA ARG A 385 16.01 12.00 17.55
C ARG A 385 17.00 10.87 17.29
N GLU A 386 16.53 9.76 16.71
CA GLU A 386 17.38 8.60 16.40
C GLU A 386 18.49 8.94 15.38
N ILE A 387 18.17 9.74 14.35
CA ILE A 387 19.16 10.27 13.40
C ILE A 387 20.17 11.17 14.12
N CYS A 388 19.68 12.16 14.88
CA CYS A 388 20.50 13.15 15.56
C CYS A 388 21.42 12.54 16.62
N GLU A 389 20.93 11.60 17.42
CA GLU A 389 21.73 10.86 18.41
C GLU A 389 22.87 10.09 17.74
N THR A 390 22.58 9.41 16.63
CA THR A 390 23.58 8.67 15.85
C THR A 390 24.65 9.62 15.31
N LEU A 391 24.25 10.68 14.59
CA LEU A 391 25.18 11.62 13.96
C LEU A 391 26.04 12.39 14.98
N LEU A 392 25.45 12.81 16.10
CA LEU A 392 26.20 13.52 17.16
C LEU A 392 27.15 12.58 17.91
N SER A 393 26.80 11.30 18.06
CA SER A 393 27.71 10.30 18.61
C SER A 393 28.90 10.06 17.68
N LEU A 394 28.64 9.86 16.38
CA LEU A 394 29.68 9.74 15.36
C LEU A 394 30.59 10.97 15.33
N ARG A 395 30.01 12.16 15.49
CA ARG A 395 30.77 13.41 15.50
C ARG A 395 31.75 13.45 16.67
N ALA A 396 31.30 13.14 17.88
CA ALA A 396 32.14 13.15 19.07
C ALA A 396 33.37 12.25 18.89
N ASP A 397 33.18 11.07 18.28
CA ASP A 397 34.25 10.11 18.03
C ASP A 397 35.18 10.53 16.89
N ILE A 398 34.63 10.84 15.71
CA ILE A 398 35.41 11.10 14.48
C ILE A 398 36.21 12.40 14.60
N PHE A 399 35.70 13.39 15.34
CA PHE A 399 36.41 14.64 15.57
C PHE A 399 37.47 14.51 16.69
N SER A 400 37.43 13.43 17.49
CA SER A 400 38.50 13.10 18.42
C SER A 400 39.72 12.55 17.67
N PRO A 401 40.94 13.06 17.91
CA PRO A 401 42.14 12.57 17.23
C PRO A 401 42.56 11.16 17.66
N THR A 402 41.97 10.60 18.73
CA THR A 402 42.39 9.34 19.35
C THR A 402 41.54 8.12 18.97
N ILE A 403 40.34 8.31 18.41
CA ILE A 403 39.38 7.23 18.17
C ILE A 403 39.36 6.86 16.69
N ARG A 404 39.84 5.66 16.35
CA ARG A 404 39.74 5.08 14.99
C ARG A 404 38.88 3.83 15.01
N ARG A 405 37.57 4.00 14.80
CA ARG A 405 36.56 2.91 14.85
C ARG A 405 35.68 2.90 13.61
N HIS A 406 36.30 3.05 12.44
CA HIS A 406 35.61 3.22 11.16
C HIS A 406 34.61 2.09 10.85
N GLY A 407 34.97 0.83 11.13
CA GLY A 407 34.06 -0.31 10.95
C GLY A 407 32.83 -0.28 11.88
N GLU A 408 33.02 0.06 13.16
CA GLU A 408 31.89 0.21 14.11
C GLU A 408 30.98 1.39 13.71
N HIS A 409 31.58 2.50 13.30
CA HIS A 409 30.85 3.68 12.84
C HIS A 409 30.06 3.38 11.55
N ALA A 410 30.64 2.65 10.61
CA ALA A 410 29.93 2.18 9.42
C ALA A 410 28.72 1.32 9.82
N GLN A 411 28.90 0.35 10.72
CA GLN A 411 27.80 -0.49 11.19
C GLN A 411 26.70 0.31 11.89
N GLN A 412 27.05 1.35 12.67
CA GLN A 412 26.05 2.24 13.27
C GLN A 412 25.21 2.97 12.22
N VAL A 413 25.84 3.51 11.17
CA VAL A 413 25.12 4.16 10.05
C VAL A 413 24.25 3.14 9.30
N MET A 414 24.76 1.94 9.07
CA MET A 414 23.98 0.87 8.41
C MET A 414 22.76 0.48 9.25
N ASN A 415 22.90 0.32 10.57
CA ASN A 415 21.78 0.02 11.46
C ASN A 415 20.72 1.13 11.42
N LEU A 416 21.14 2.40 11.40
CA LEU A 416 20.23 3.52 11.23
C LEU A 416 19.53 3.45 9.86
N MET A 417 20.24 3.15 8.78
CA MET A 417 19.63 2.99 7.46
C MET A 417 18.62 1.84 7.42
N VAL A 418 18.95 0.66 7.94
CA VAL A 418 17.99 -0.46 8.06
C VAL A 418 16.75 -0.06 8.86
N ARG A 419 16.94 0.73 9.92
CA ARG A 419 15.86 1.21 10.77
C ARG A 419 14.95 2.24 10.09
N LEU A 420 15.53 3.11 9.26
CA LEU A 420 14.80 4.15 8.52
C LEU A 420 14.06 3.57 7.30
N ASP A 421 14.66 2.58 6.64
CA ASP A 421 14.10 1.86 5.50
C ASP A 421 13.43 2.76 4.45
N TRP A 422 14.13 3.83 4.06
CA TRP A 422 13.56 4.82 3.16
C TRP A 422 13.50 4.30 1.72
N HIS A 423 12.34 4.49 1.10
CA HIS A 423 12.05 4.09 -0.28
C HIS A 423 13.10 4.55 -1.30
N LEU A 424 13.79 5.68 -1.06
CA LEU A 424 14.81 6.20 -1.98
C LEU A 424 16.03 5.28 -2.14
N TRP A 425 16.26 4.35 -1.22
CA TRP A 425 17.34 3.37 -1.28
C TRP A 425 16.95 2.10 -2.05
N THR A 426 15.65 1.92 -2.30
CA THR A 426 15.10 0.78 -3.05
C THR A 426 14.48 1.31 -4.33
N ARG A 427 15.32 1.52 -5.35
CA ARG A 427 14.94 2.08 -6.65
C ARG A 427 15.77 1.46 -7.76
N CYS A 428 15.35 1.66 -9.01
CA CYS A 428 16.24 1.39 -10.14
C CYS A 428 17.03 2.65 -10.46
N ASP A 429 18.36 2.52 -10.41
CA ASP A 429 19.28 3.59 -10.79
C ASP A 429 19.54 3.62 -12.31
N ASP A 430 19.35 2.49 -12.99
CA ASP A 430 19.59 2.32 -14.42
C ASP A 430 18.30 2.34 -15.25
N GLU A 431 18.39 2.86 -16.47
CA GLU A 431 17.32 2.77 -17.46
C GLU A 431 17.17 1.33 -17.98
N CYS A 432 15.95 0.80 -17.96
CA CYS A 432 15.67 -0.54 -18.48
C CYS A 432 15.72 -0.58 -20.01
N GLY A 433 16.18 -1.70 -20.58
CA GLY A 433 16.07 -1.96 -22.01
C GLY A 433 14.61 -2.11 -22.48
N TRP A 434 14.39 -2.15 -23.81
CA TRP A 434 13.06 -2.15 -24.43
C TRP A 434 12.11 -3.29 -23.97
N GLY A 435 12.67 -4.45 -23.63
CA GLY A 435 11.94 -5.62 -23.13
C GLY A 435 12.03 -5.81 -21.61
N GLN A 436 12.51 -4.80 -20.88
CA GLN A 436 12.75 -4.88 -19.45
C GLN A 436 11.89 -3.89 -18.68
N VAL A 437 11.67 -4.19 -17.40
CA VAL A 437 10.94 -3.33 -16.49
C VAL A 437 11.66 -3.26 -15.15
N CYS A 438 11.80 -2.05 -14.63
CA CYS A 438 12.27 -1.83 -13.28
C CYS A 438 11.15 -2.23 -12.32
N TYR A 439 11.33 -3.34 -11.61
CA TYR A 439 10.39 -3.75 -10.59
C TYR A 439 11.01 -3.63 -9.20
N ILE A 440 10.38 -2.83 -8.35
CA ILE A 440 10.68 -2.76 -6.93
C ILE A 440 9.92 -3.90 -6.27
N PRO A 441 10.58 -4.82 -5.52
CA PRO A 441 9.90 -5.89 -4.81
C PRO A 441 8.84 -5.35 -3.85
N ILE A 442 7.57 -5.59 -4.17
CA ILE A 442 6.42 -5.20 -3.35
C ILE A 442 5.63 -6.47 -3.02
N TRP A 443 5.56 -6.79 -1.73
CA TRP A 443 4.72 -7.87 -1.24
C TRP A 443 3.23 -7.52 -1.41
N PRO A 444 2.32 -8.46 -1.76
CA PRO A 444 2.55 -9.87 -2.06
C PRO A 444 2.69 -10.14 -3.56
N VAL A 445 2.96 -9.11 -4.37
CA VAL A 445 3.06 -9.25 -5.83
C VAL A 445 4.33 -10.00 -6.22
N MET A 446 5.38 -9.93 -5.38
CA MET A 446 6.58 -10.75 -5.46
C MET A 446 7.21 -10.97 -4.09
#